data_AF-A0A1I3GBM5-F1
#
_entry.id   AF-A0A1I3GBM5-F1
#
_cell.length_a   1.000
_cell.length_b   1.000
_cell.length_c   1.000
_cell.angle_alpha   90.00
_cell.angle_beta   90.00
_cell.angle_gamma   90.00
#
_symmetry.space_group_name_H-M   'P 1'
#
loop_
_entity.id
_entity.type
_entity.pdbx_description
1 polymer ?
#
loop_
_entity_poly.entity_id
_entity_poly.type
_entity_poly.pdbx_seq_one_letter_code
_entity_poly.pdbx_strand_id
1 'polypeptide(L)' 'MRRGRLHVLGAGGAGTTTLARAVADHWSVAHADADDYFWELSHRPYVEKRPVEDRVALMTAVLPGRGAWDVDA' A
#
# COMPACT_ATOMS: atom_id res chain seq x y z
N MET A 1 8.12 -22.34 -7.73
CA MET A 1 7.70 -21.44 -6.62
C MET A 1 6.30 -20.91 -6.91
N ARG A 2 5.36 -20.95 -5.94
CA ARG A 2 4.04 -20.31 -6.12
C ARG A 2 4.16 -18.83 -5.80
N ARG A 3 3.53 -17.99 -6.64
CA ARG A 3 3.33 -16.58 -6.32
C ARG A 3 2.25 -16.47 -5.25
N GLY A 4 2.46 -15.59 -4.27
CA GLY A 4 1.53 -15.31 -3.19
C GLY A 4 1.49 -13.81 -2.90
N ARG A 5 0.41 -13.37 -2.25
CA ARG A 5 0.22 -12.01 -1.77
C ARG A 5 0.07 -12.08 -0.25
N LEU A 6 0.69 -11.17 0.48
CA LEU A 6 0.49 -11.00 1.91
C LEU A 6 -0.19 -9.67 2.15
N HIS A 7 -1.34 -9.70 2.80
CA HIS A 7 -2.07 -8.51 3.20
C HIS A 7 -2.03 -8.41 4.73
N VAL A 8 -1.48 -7.31 5.25
CA VAL A 8 -1.31 -7.10 6.69
C VAL A 8 -2.32 -6.07 7.15
N LEU A 9 -3.20 -6.45 8.08
CA LEU A 9 -4.28 -5.61 8.62
C LEU A 9 -4.18 -5.52 10.13
N GLY A 10 -4.71 -4.43 10.69
CA GLY A 10 -4.73 -4.17 12.13
C GLY A 10 -5.32 -2.81 12.43
N ALA A 11 -5.55 -2.54 13.71
CA ALA A 11 -6.01 -1.22 14.17
C ALA A 11 -4.92 -0.15 13.98
N GLY A 12 -5.31 1.13 13.95
CA GLY A 12 -4.37 2.24 13.91
C GLY A 12 -3.36 2.17 15.05
N GLY A 13 -2.07 2.22 14.73
CA GLY A 13 -0.98 2.09 15.72
C GLY A 13 -0.61 0.65 16.11
N ALA A 14 -1.24 -0.39 15.53
CA ALA A 14 -0.89 -1.79 15.84
C ALA A 14 0.45 -2.27 15.23
N GLY A 15 1.18 -1.40 14.51
CA GLY A 15 2.47 -1.72 13.92
C GLY A 15 2.39 -2.52 12.61
N THR A 16 1.27 -2.47 11.89
CA THR A 16 1.06 -3.15 10.61
C THR A 16 2.12 -2.77 9.57
N THR A 17 2.39 -1.48 9.41
CA THR A 17 3.44 -0.97 8.52
C THR A 17 4.82 -1.49 8.90
N THR A 18 5.14 -1.54 10.20
CA THR A 18 6.44 -2.05 10.69
C THR A 18 6.60 -3.53 10.38
N LEU A 19 5.57 -4.33 10.66
CA LEU A 19 5.58 -5.77 10.37
C LEU A 19 5.69 -6.03 8.87
N ALA A 20 4.88 -5.35 8.06
CA ALA A 20 4.83 -5.55 6.62
C ALA A 20 6.16 -5.18 5.94
N ARG A 21 6.83 -4.09 6.37
CA ARG A 21 8.18 -3.74 5.92
C ARG A 21 9.21 -4.80 6.28
N ALA A 22 9.23 -5.26 7.54
CA ALA A 22 10.19 -6.29 7.97
C ALA A 22 10.04 -7.61 7.18
N VAL A 23 8.80 -8.01 6.89
CA VAL A 23 8.53 -9.20 6.07
C VAL A 23 8.97 -8.98 4.62
N ALA A 24 8.69 -7.80 4.06
CA ALA A 24 9.09 -7.46 2.71
C ALA A 24 10.61 -7.46 2.52
N ASP A 25 11.35 -6.89 3.47
CA ASP A 25 12.80 -6.92 3.50
C ASP A 25 13.33 -8.36 3.59
N HIS A 26 12.77 -9.17 4.50
CA HIS A 26 13.18 -10.56 4.68
C HIS A 26 12.92 -11.43 3.45
N TRP A 27 11.81 -11.22 2.74
CA TRP A 27 11.47 -11.95 1.52
C TRP A 27 12.00 -11.32 0.23
N SER A 28 12.64 -10.15 0.31
CA SER A 28 13.09 -9.37 -0.84
C SER A 28 11.95 -9.11 -1.84
N VAL A 29 10.79 -8.70 -1.33
CA VAL A 29 9.59 -8.36 -2.12
C VAL A 29 9.21 -6.90 -1.92
N ALA A 30 8.43 -6.34 -2.83
CA ALA A 30 7.93 -4.97 -2.70
C ALA A 30 6.89 -4.86 -1.56
N HIS A 31 6.95 -3.75 -0.84
CA HIS A 31 5.95 -3.32 0.14
C HIS A 31 5.20 -2.09 -0.39
N ALA A 32 3.88 -2.10 -0.27
CA ALA A 32 3.02 -0.98 -0.62
C ALA A 32 2.11 -0.69 0.57
N ASP A 33 2.24 0.51 1.14
CA ASP A 33 1.41 0.94 2.28
C ASP A 33 0.15 1.63 1.76
N ALA A 34 -1.03 1.25 2.26
CA ALA A 34 -2.30 1.83 1.83
C ALA A 34 -2.38 3.34 2.11
N ASP A 35 -1.78 3.79 3.21
CA ASP A 35 -1.81 5.20 3.61
C ASP A 35 -1.05 6.10 2.63
N ASP A 36 -0.02 5.58 1.94
CA ASP A 36 0.73 6.32 0.92
C ASP A 36 -0.14 6.69 -0.29
N TYR A 37 -1.16 5.87 -0.58
CA TYR A 37 -2.09 6.10 -1.69
C TYR A 37 -3.36 6.83 -1.26
N PHE A 38 -3.80 6.64 -0.03
CA PHE A 38 -5.10 7.15 0.44
C PHE A 38 -5.07 8.63 0.82
N TRP A 39 -3.98 9.10 1.44
CA TRP A 39 -3.87 10.45 1.97
C TRP A 39 -3.09 11.38 1.06
N GLU A 40 -3.54 12.64 0.98
CA GLU A 40 -2.77 13.67 0.31
C GLU A 40 -1.50 14.02 1.09
N LEU A 41 -0.43 14.30 0.33
CA LEU A 41 0.79 14.82 0.91
C LEU A 41 0.57 16.29 1.23
N SER A 42 0.26 16.57 2.49
CA SER A 42 -0.03 17.92 2.98
C SER A 42 0.76 18.23 4.25
N HIS A 43 0.81 19.52 4.62
CA HIS A 43 1.55 19.97 5.80
C HIS A 43 1.09 19.29 7.10
N ARG A 44 -0.19 18.88 7.16
CA ARG A 44 -0.76 18.11 8.26
C ARG A 44 -1.16 16.74 7.70
N PRO A 45 -0.44 15.66 8.02
CA PRO A 45 -0.69 14.36 7.43
C PRO A 45 -2.04 13.80 7.90
N TYR A 46 -2.62 12.91 7.09
CA TYR A 46 -3.84 12.16 7.41
C TYR A 46 -5.10 13.03 7.60
N VAL A 47 -5.18 14.15 6.89
CA VAL A 47 -6.32 15.08 6.94
C VAL A 47 -7.16 14.98 5.68
N GLU A 48 -6.54 15.26 4.54
CA GLU A 48 -7.22 15.32 3.27
C GLU A 48 -7.05 13.99 2.54
N LYS A 49 -8.19 13.42 2.13
CA LYS A 49 -8.22 12.19 1.34
C LYS A 49 -7.92 12.54 -0.11
N ARG A 50 -7.01 11.78 -0.74
CA ARG A 50 -6.73 11.89 -2.18
C ARG A 50 -7.99 11.56 -2.99
N PRO A 51 -8.32 12.24 -4.10
CA PRO A 51 -9.41 11.82 -4.99
C PRO A 51 -9.24 10.38 -5.46
N VAL A 52 -10.32 9.61 -5.59
CA VAL A 52 -10.25 8.15 -5.87
C VAL A 52 -9.42 7.86 -7.12
N GLU A 53 -9.66 8.61 -8.18
CA GLU A 53 -9.02 8.56 -9.48
C GLU A 53 -7.50 8.76 -9.39
N ASP A 54 -7.05 9.67 -8.53
CA ASP A 54 -5.63 9.89 -8.27
C ASP A 54 -5.03 8.74 -7.45
N ARG A 55 -5.79 8.12 -6.53
CA ARG A 55 -5.36 6.90 -5.82
C ARG A 55 -5.15 5.76 -6.79
N VAL A 56 -6.13 5.52 -7.67
CA VAL A 56 -6.08 4.44 -8.67
C VAL A 56 -4.92 4.66 -9.64
N ALA A 57 -4.72 5.90 -10.12
CA ALA A 57 -3.60 6.24 -10.98
C ALA A 57 -2.24 5.97 -10.30
N LEU A 58 -2.08 6.42 -9.05
CA LEU A 58 -0.85 6.22 -8.28
C LEU A 58 -0.59 4.73 -7.98
N MET A 59 -1.62 3.99 -7.55
CA MET A 59 -1.52 2.56 -7.31
C MET A 59 -1.15 1.81 -8.59
N THR A 60 -1.74 2.15 -9.72
CA THR A 60 -1.45 1.52 -11.02
C THR A 60 -0.01 1.81 -11.47
N ALA A 61 0.51 3.02 -11.21
CA ALA A 61 1.88 3.38 -11.57
C ALA A 61 2.92 2.65 -10.69
N VAL A 62 2.64 2.48 -9.40
CA VAL A 62 3.60 1.94 -8.42
C VAL A 62 3.52 0.42 -8.27
N LEU A 63 2.34 -0.16 -8.47
CA LEU A 63 2.12 -1.61 -8.43
C LEU A 63 2.25 -2.14 -9.86
N PRO A 64 3.45 -2.58 -10.31
CA PRO A 64 3.60 -3.09 -11.67
C PRO A 64 2.61 -4.22 -11.90
N GLY A 65 1.91 -4.18 -13.04
CA GLY A 65 0.92 -5.17 -13.48
C GLY A 65 1.52 -6.58 -13.57
N ARG A 66 1.70 -7.22 -12.42
CA ARG A 66 2.24 -8.58 -12.28
C ARG A 66 1.11 -9.56 -12.00
N GLY A 67 -0.06 -9.44 -12.65
CA GLY A 67 -1.25 -10.25 -12.35
C GLY A 67 -1.63 -10.29 -10.85
N ALA A 68 -1.17 -9.24 -10.14
CA ALA A 68 -0.90 -9.10 -8.70
C ALA A 68 -1.92 -8.33 -7.87
N TRP A 69 -2.65 -7.42 -8.51
CA TRP A 69 -3.33 -6.34 -7.81
C TRP A 69 -4.53 -5.96 -8.65
N ASP A 70 -5.72 -6.30 -8.16
CA ASP A 70 -6.96 -5.75 -8.68
C ASP A 70 -7.21 -4.49 -7.85
N VAL A 71 -7.14 -3.33 -8.50
CA VAL A 71 -7.49 -2.05 -7.89
C VAL A 71 -8.98 -1.86 -8.15
N ASP A 72 -9.82 -2.28 -7.22
CA ASP A 72 -11.24 -1.90 -7.24
C ASP A 72 -11.34 -0.39 -6.97
N ALA A 73 -12.03 0.33 -7.85
CA ALA A 73 -12.29 1.76 -7.75
C ALA A 73 -13.38 2.05 -6.70
#